data_AF-A0A8T1SV39-F1
#
_entry.id   AF-A0A8T1SV39-F1
#
_cell.length_a   1.000
_cell.length_b   1.000
_cell.length_c   1.000
_cell.angle_alpha   90.00
_cell.angle_beta   90.00
_cell.angle_gamma   90.00
#
_symmetry.space_group_name_H-M   'P 1'
#
loop_
_entity.id
_entity.type
_entity.pdbx_description
1 polymer ?
#
loop_
_entity_poly.entity_id
_entity_poly.type
_entity_poly.pdbx_seq_one_letter_code
_entity_poly.pdbx_strand_id
1 'polypeptide(L)'
;MKVLLVLLVFSCSFFCVCGFQQRAFEDEELVQQETSQIKECLNNKYTHNSCKKVFCHPWQRCVGGSCICKLPYQCPKNTTFVCSTNGKQFQNYCQLKAYECQHPQEKFMSKAKCRPSEKFEVSLDYADSQSEGLIQVKLVNHTEKLFICNSGWSMNEANVVCRHLGFKIGAKYHTKTSEVRESALTSSHCLHATCRGLETSLAECTLIEKSNINSKENFASVVCHKEDKECLLTEFRCVNEKCIPLTETCNGIN
;
A
#
# COMPACT_ATOMS: atom_id res chain seq x y z
N MET A 1 -50.56 -46.38 53.60
CA MET A 1 -51.24 -45.19 54.19
C MET A 1 -50.15 -44.25 54.69
N LYS A 2 -50.27 -42.96 54.37
CA LYS A 2 -49.31 -41.85 54.58
C LYS A 2 -48.77 -41.81 56.04
N VAL A 3 -47.54 -41.36 56.32
CA VAL A 3 -47.10 -39.95 56.57
C VAL A 3 -45.54 -39.99 56.68
N LEU A 4 -44.73 -39.32 55.83
CA LEU A 4 -44.32 -37.90 55.75
C LEU A 4 -43.09 -37.52 56.63
N LEU A 5 -42.02 -37.02 55.95
CA LEU A 5 -40.93 -36.11 56.40
C LEU A 5 -39.97 -36.60 57.52
N VAL A 6 -38.64 -36.51 57.43
CA VAL A 6 -37.80 -35.29 57.43
C VAL A 6 -36.33 -35.62 57.03
N LEU A 7 -35.79 -34.81 56.10
CA LEU A 7 -34.41 -34.32 55.88
C LEU A 7 -33.19 -35.15 56.33
N LEU A 8 -32.24 -35.35 55.39
CA LEU A 8 -30.82 -35.00 55.58
C LEU A 8 -30.19 -34.65 54.21
N VAL A 9 -30.00 -33.35 54.00
CA VAL A 9 -29.18 -32.76 52.94
C VAL A 9 -27.74 -32.79 53.44
N PHE A 10 -26.86 -33.61 52.86
CA PHE A 10 -25.42 -33.39 52.92
C PHE A 10 -24.72 -34.08 51.74
N SER A 11 -23.75 -33.38 51.16
CA SER A 11 -22.83 -33.77 50.07
C SER A 11 -23.30 -33.46 48.63
N CYS A 12 -23.10 -32.21 48.18
CA CYS A 12 -22.76 -31.96 46.77
C CYS A 12 -22.05 -30.59 46.60
N SER A 13 -21.09 -30.29 47.48
CA SER A 13 -20.44 -28.97 47.56
C SER A 13 -18.94 -28.99 47.20
N PHE A 14 -18.45 -29.93 46.38
CA PHE A 14 -17.00 -29.97 46.08
C PHE A 14 -16.53 -30.21 44.65
N PHE A 15 -17.41 -30.39 43.64
CA PHE A 15 -16.94 -30.73 42.29
C PHE A 15 -17.36 -29.82 41.13
N CYS A 16 -18.14 -28.76 41.35
CA CYS A 16 -18.67 -27.95 40.24
C CYS A 16 -17.98 -26.59 39.99
N VAL A 17 -16.97 -26.19 40.77
CA VAL A 17 -16.40 -24.83 40.70
C VAL A 17 -15.07 -24.74 39.89
N CYS A 18 -14.39 -25.84 39.58
CA CYS A 18 -13.11 -25.76 38.84
C CYS A 18 -13.24 -25.56 37.32
N GLY A 19 -14.38 -25.88 36.70
CA GLY A 19 -14.51 -25.84 35.23
C GLY A 19 -14.80 -24.46 34.61
N PHE A 20 -15.24 -23.48 35.41
CA PHE A 20 -15.57 -22.13 34.91
C PHE A 20 -14.40 -21.13 35.06
N GLN A 21 -13.48 -21.38 35.99
CA GLN A 21 -12.35 -20.48 36.26
C GLN A 21 -11.17 -20.71 35.31
N GLN A 22 -10.99 -21.94 34.80
CA GLN A 22 -9.94 -22.26 33.83
C GLN A 22 -10.19 -21.63 32.46
N ARG A 23 -11.44 -21.51 32.01
CA ARG A 23 -11.76 -20.99 30.67
C ARG A 23 -11.52 -19.48 30.55
N ALA A 24 -11.81 -18.72 31.60
CA ALA A 24 -11.54 -17.27 31.64
C ALA A 24 -10.04 -16.97 31.85
N PHE A 25 -9.32 -17.82 32.60
CA PHE A 25 -7.88 -17.66 32.84
C PHE A 25 -7.05 -18.02 31.59
N GLU A 26 -7.42 -19.09 30.87
CA GLU A 26 -6.80 -19.44 29.58
C GLU A 26 -7.07 -18.39 28.50
N ASP A 27 -8.27 -17.79 28.45
CA ASP A 27 -8.59 -16.68 27.53
C ASP A 27 -7.83 -15.38 27.88
N GLU A 28 -7.63 -15.05 29.17
CA GLU A 28 -6.78 -13.92 29.59
C GLU A 28 -5.31 -14.15 29.26
N GLU A 29 -4.76 -15.34 29.50
CA GLU A 29 -3.35 -15.66 29.26
C GLU A 29 -3.00 -15.66 27.76
N LEU A 30 -3.89 -16.16 26.90
CA LEU A 30 -3.77 -16.10 25.44
C LEU A 30 -3.81 -14.65 24.93
N VAL A 31 -4.77 -13.85 25.39
CA VAL A 31 -4.88 -12.43 25.00
C VAL A 31 -3.64 -11.64 25.47
N GLN A 32 -3.13 -11.92 26.67
CA GLN A 32 -1.97 -11.24 27.23
C GLN A 32 -0.67 -11.63 26.52
N GLN A 33 -0.55 -12.89 26.10
CA GLN A 33 0.56 -13.40 25.29
C GLN A 33 0.54 -12.81 23.86
N GLU A 34 -0.62 -12.74 23.21
CA GLU A 34 -0.79 -12.09 21.90
C GLU A 34 -0.48 -10.59 21.97
N THR A 35 -0.94 -9.90 23.00
CA THR A 35 -0.68 -8.46 23.19
C THR A 35 0.81 -8.19 23.41
N SER A 36 1.51 -9.09 24.11
CA SER A 36 2.96 -9.00 24.34
C SER A 36 3.76 -9.16 23.03
N GLN A 37 3.38 -10.15 22.21
CA GLN A 37 4.02 -10.37 20.90
C GLN A 37 3.77 -9.22 19.93
N ILE A 38 2.57 -8.64 19.94
CA ILE A 38 2.25 -7.46 19.11
C ILE A 38 3.11 -6.26 19.54
N LYS A 39 3.24 -6.00 20.86
CA LYS A 39 4.10 -4.93 21.37
C LYS A 39 5.56 -5.12 20.95
N GLU A 40 6.08 -6.34 21.04
CA GLU A 40 7.44 -6.64 20.57
C GLU A 40 7.58 -6.41 19.06
N CYS A 41 6.60 -6.83 18.27
CA CYS A 41 6.57 -6.61 16.82
C CYS A 41 6.62 -5.11 16.47
N LEU A 42 5.82 -4.30 17.16
CA LEU A 42 5.78 -2.85 16.98
C LEU A 42 7.11 -2.18 17.39
N ASN A 43 7.73 -2.64 18.48
CA ASN A 43 9.04 -2.15 18.91
C ASN A 43 10.14 -2.42 17.87
N ASN A 44 10.04 -3.53 17.14
CA ASN A 44 10.98 -3.88 16.08
C ASN A 44 10.80 -3.06 14.77
N LYS A 45 9.71 -2.29 14.63
CA LYS A 45 9.42 -1.43 13.48
C LYS A 45 9.63 -2.12 12.11
N TYR A 46 9.06 -3.32 11.96
CA TYR A 46 9.17 -4.09 10.73
C TYR A 46 8.55 -3.36 9.53
N THR A 47 9.16 -3.52 8.35
CA THR A 47 8.69 -2.94 7.08
C THR A 47 8.75 -3.96 5.95
N HIS A 48 8.42 -3.57 4.72
CA HIS A 48 8.64 -4.40 3.53
C HIS A 48 10.12 -4.78 3.30
N ASN A 49 11.06 -4.08 3.95
CA ASN A 49 12.49 -4.42 3.90
C ASN A 49 12.93 -5.36 5.05
N SER A 50 12.02 -5.90 5.85
CA SER A 50 12.34 -6.81 6.95
C SER A 50 12.12 -8.27 6.56
N CYS A 51 13.18 -8.96 6.15
CA CYS A 51 13.08 -10.36 5.69
C CYS A 51 12.77 -11.39 6.77
N LYS A 52 12.71 -10.96 8.04
CA LYS A 52 12.13 -11.76 9.13
C LYS A 52 10.61 -11.92 9.03
N LYS A 53 9.93 -11.07 8.23
CA LYS A 53 8.47 -11.02 8.12
C LYS A 53 7.96 -11.24 6.69
N VAL A 54 8.65 -10.70 5.69
CA VAL A 54 8.23 -10.80 4.28
C VAL A 54 9.39 -11.18 3.38
N PHE A 55 9.11 -11.76 2.21
CA PHE A 55 10.16 -12.01 1.23
C PHE A 55 10.69 -10.70 0.63
N CYS A 56 12.00 -10.60 0.47
CA CYS A 56 12.61 -9.49 -0.26
C CYS A 56 12.22 -9.50 -1.73
N HIS A 57 12.26 -8.32 -2.37
CA HIS A 57 12.06 -8.24 -3.81
C HIS A 57 13.13 -9.02 -4.60
N PRO A 58 12.85 -9.44 -5.86
CA PRO A 58 13.82 -10.18 -6.67
C PRO A 58 15.19 -9.50 -6.86
N TRP A 59 15.21 -8.16 -6.87
CA TRP A 59 16.41 -7.32 -6.97
C TRP A 59 17.09 -7.02 -5.61
N GLN A 60 16.65 -7.68 -4.53
CA GLN A 60 17.23 -7.59 -3.19
C GLN A 60 17.64 -8.98 -2.68
N ARG A 61 18.45 -9.02 -1.61
CA ARG A 61 18.80 -10.24 -0.86
C ARG A 61 18.62 -10.00 0.63
N CYS A 62 18.32 -11.06 1.38
CA CYS A 62 18.19 -11.00 2.84
C CYS A 62 19.57 -11.14 3.50
N VAL A 63 19.96 -10.17 4.32
CA VAL A 63 21.18 -10.20 5.13
C VAL A 63 20.85 -9.66 6.52
N GLY A 64 21.12 -10.44 7.56
CA GLY A 64 20.88 -10.00 8.95
C GLY A 64 19.42 -9.67 9.28
N GLY A 65 18.45 -10.25 8.56
CA GLY A 65 17.03 -9.94 8.76
C GLY A 65 16.52 -8.71 8.02
N SER A 66 17.35 -8.07 7.20
CA SER A 66 17.00 -6.92 6.34
C SER A 66 17.23 -7.22 4.87
N CYS A 67 16.36 -6.67 4.02
CA CYS A 67 16.46 -6.73 2.57
C CYS A 67 17.42 -5.62 2.09
N ILE A 68 18.52 -6.03 1.47
CA ILE A 68 19.52 -5.13 0.90
C ILE A 68 19.58 -5.28 -0.61
N CYS A 69 19.92 -4.19 -1.31
CA CYS A 69 20.02 -4.17 -2.76
C CYS A 69 21.04 -5.21 -3.26
N LYS A 70 20.67 -5.98 -4.28
CA LYS A 70 21.62 -6.74 -5.09
C LYS A 70 22.33 -5.80 -6.06
N LEU A 71 23.49 -6.22 -6.54
CA LEU A 71 24.16 -5.56 -7.67
C LEU A 71 23.48 -5.99 -8.98
N PRO A 72 23.36 -5.13 -10.00
CA PRO A 72 22.63 -5.45 -11.23
C PRO A 72 23.08 -6.74 -11.92
N TYR A 73 24.36 -7.09 -11.88
CA TYR A 73 24.87 -8.32 -12.49
C TYR A 73 24.43 -9.61 -11.77
N GLN A 74 23.91 -9.51 -10.55
CA GLN A 74 23.36 -10.64 -9.78
C GLN A 74 21.91 -10.96 -10.16
N CYS A 75 21.27 -10.14 -11.01
CA CYS A 75 19.95 -10.42 -11.54
C CYS A 75 19.98 -11.51 -12.62
N PRO A 76 18.89 -12.29 -12.76
CA PRO A 76 18.76 -13.24 -13.86
C PRO A 76 18.95 -12.57 -15.23
N LYS A 77 19.60 -13.29 -16.15
CA LYS A 77 19.82 -12.83 -17.53
C LYS A 77 18.59 -13.17 -18.36
N ASN A 78 17.72 -12.18 -18.55
CA ASN A 78 16.62 -12.19 -19.52
C ASN A 78 16.74 -10.94 -20.39
N THR A 79 16.37 -11.04 -21.67
CA THR A 79 16.45 -9.96 -22.66
C THR A 79 15.08 -9.32 -22.88
N THR A 80 14.73 -8.40 -21.99
CA THR A 80 13.57 -7.51 -22.15
C THR A 80 13.99 -6.11 -21.74
N PHE A 81 14.52 -5.34 -22.68
CA PHE A 81 15.05 -4.00 -22.39
C PHE A 81 13.99 -3.13 -21.70
N VAL A 82 14.47 -2.34 -20.74
CA VAL A 82 13.67 -1.36 -20.01
C VAL A 82 14.39 -0.02 -19.99
N CYS A 83 13.63 1.05 -19.86
CA CYS A 83 14.14 2.41 -19.78
C CYS A 83 13.82 3.05 -18.43
N SER A 84 14.78 3.79 -17.87
CA SER A 84 14.56 4.64 -16.71
C SER A 84 14.09 6.05 -17.12
N THR A 85 13.57 6.80 -16.14
CA THR A 85 13.13 8.19 -16.31
C THR A 85 14.25 9.13 -16.78
N ASN A 86 15.51 8.78 -16.54
CA ASN A 86 16.67 9.57 -16.99
C ASN A 86 17.19 9.14 -18.39
N GLY A 87 16.45 8.27 -19.09
CA GLY A 87 16.85 7.78 -20.42
C GLY A 87 17.95 6.72 -20.40
N LYS A 88 18.24 6.12 -19.24
CA LYS A 88 19.22 5.03 -19.12
C LYS A 88 18.57 3.68 -19.44
N GLN A 89 19.20 2.94 -20.35
CA GLN A 89 18.72 1.63 -20.77
C GLN A 89 19.32 0.51 -19.91
N PHE A 90 18.50 -0.47 -19.52
CA PHE A 90 18.91 -1.68 -18.81
C PHE A 90 18.47 -2.94 -19.56
N GLN A 91 19.19 -4.06 -19.37
CA GLN A 91 18.91 -5.32 -20.07
C GLN A 91 17.56 -5.92 -19.67
N ASN A 92 17.16 -5.71 -18.41
CA ASN A 92 15.88 -6.14 -17.89
C ASN A 92 15.46 -5.33 -16.66
N TYR A 93 14.20 -5.54 -16.27
CA TYR A 93 13.56 -4.90 -15.14
C TYR A 93 14.31 -5.11 -13.81
N CYS A 94 14.81 -6.33 -13.53
CA CYS A 94 15.53 -6.61 -12.30
C CYS A 94 16.79 -5.75 -12.19
N GLN A 95 17.55 -5.60 -13.28
CA GLN A 95 18.75 -4.75 -13.28
C GLN A 95 18.44 -3.29 -13.03
N LEU A 96 17.37 -2.76 -13.64
CA LEU A 96 16.92 -1.40 -13.39
C LEU A 96 16.55 -1.22 -11.91
N LYS A 97 15.69 -2.09 -11.36
CA LYS A 97 15.28 -1.98 -9.95
C LYS A 97 16.42 -2.21 -8.96
N ALA A 98 17.39 -3.07 -9.28
CA ALA A 98 18.61 -3.24 -8.48
C ALA A 98 19.45 -1.96 -8.47
N TYR A 99 19.59 -1.31 -9.62
CA TYR A 99 20.30 -0.04 -9.74
C TYR A 99 19.56 1.10 -9.04
N GLU A 100 18.24 1.19 -9.21
CA GLU A 100 17.36 2.16 -8.55
C GLU A 100 17.41 2.04 -7.02
N CYS A 101 17.49 0.81 -6.50
CA CYS A 101 17.64 0.56 -5.06
C CYS A 101 18.88 1.26 -4.48
N GLN A 102 19.93 1.44 -5.27
CA GLN A 102 21.14 2.20 -4.90
C GLN A 102 21.08 3.67 -5.36
N HIS A 103 20.27 3.98 -6.37
CA HIS A 103 20.13 5.30 -7.00
C HIS A 103 18.65 5.66 -7.11
N PRO A 104 18.01 6.19 -6.04
CA PRO A 104 16.55 6.36 -5.98
C PRO A 104 15.92 7.28 -7.03
N GLN A 105 16.74 8.04 -7.76
CA GLN A 105 16.31 8.93 -8.84
C GLN A 105 16.05 8.19 -10.16
N GLU A 106 16.57 6.97 -10.31
CA GLU A 106 16.55 6.18 -11.55
C GLU A 106 15.32 5.27 -11.60
N LYS A 107 14.15 5.90 -11.65
CA LYS A 107 12.86 5.20 -11.61
C LYS A 107 12.54 4.53 -12.94
N PHE A 108 11.71 3.50 -12.88
CA PHE A 108 11.19 2.83 -14.08
C PHE A 108 10.28 3.78 -14.89
N MET A 109 10.45 3.76 -16.22
CA MET A 109 9.63 4.53 -17.16
C MET A 109 8.89 3.65 -18.17
N SER A 110 9.58 2.72 -18.84
CA SER A 110 8.94 1.90 -19.88
C SER A 110 9.59 0.53 -20.05
N LYS A 111 8.76 -0.44 -20.51
CA LYS A 111 9.19 -1.78 -20.91
C LYS A 111 9.61 -1.81 -22.38
N ALA A 112 10.54 -0.94 -22.74
CA ALA A 112 11.10 -0.86 -24.08
C ALA A 112 12.54 -0.32 -24.02
N LYS A 113 13.20 -0.28 -25.19
CA LYS A 113 14.44 0.49 -25.35
C LYS A 113 14.14 1.98 -25.15
N CYS A 114 15.12 2.71 -24.64
CA CYS A 114 14.97 4.15 -24.43
C CYS A 114 14.82 4.88 -25.77
N ARG A 115 13.87 5.82 -25.82
CA ARG A 115 13.65 6.72 -26.94
C ARG A 115 13.64 8.17 -26.43
N PRO A 116 14.35 9.12 -27.07
CA PRO A 116 14.51 10.47 -26.52
C PRO A 116 13.21 11.29 -26.38
N SER A 117 12.23 11.03 -27.23
CA SER A 117 10.96 11.77 -27.29
C SER A 117 9.88 11.21 -26.35
N GLU A 118 10.12 10.03 -25.78
CA GLU A 118 9.15 9.27 -25.01
C GLU A 118 9.26 9.62 -23.53
N LYS A 119 8.17 10.11 -22.94
CA LYS A 119 8.10 10.48 -21.52
C LYS A 119 6.85 9.92 -20.88
N PHE A 120 7.00 9.43 -19.66
CA PHE A 120 5.89 9.11 -18.77
C PHE A 120 5.76 10.23 -17.74
N GLU A 121 4.61 10.89 -17.68
CA GLU A 121 4.40 12.04 -16.80
C GLU A 121 3.13 11.85 -15.97
N VAL A 122 3.20 12.20 -14.69
CA VAL A 122 2.05 12.24 -13.78
C VAL A 122 1.92 13.65 -13.23
N SER A 123 0.71 14.20 -13.29
CA SER A 123 0.40 15.54 -12.76
C SER A 123 -0.95 15.55 -12.05
N LEU A 124 -1.15 16.53 -11.16
CA LEU A 124 -2.44 16.77 -10.51
C LEU A 124 -3.16 17.93 -11.20
N ASP A 125 -4.43 17.73 -11.54
CA ASP A 125 -5.31 18.76 -12.09
C ASP A 125 -6.03 19.49 -10.96
N TYR A 126 -5.37 20.50 -10.36
CA TYR A 126 -5.94 21.50 -9.46
C TYR A 126 -4.97 22.69 -9.29
N ALA A 127 -5.42 23.92 -9.54
CA ALA A 127 -4.54 25.10 -9.64
C ALA A 127 -3.86 25.52 -8.32
N ASP A 128 -4.49 25.25 -7.16
CA ASP A 128 -4.04 25.80 -5.86
C ASP A 128 -3.33 24.79 -4.95
N SER A 129 -3.14 23.54 -5.39
CA SER A 129 -2.62 22.49 -4.50
C SER A 129 -1.66 21.53 -5.21
N GLN A 130 -0.39 21.57 -4.81
CA GLN A 130 0.64 20.64 -5.29
C GLN A 130 0.50 19.21 -4.72
N SER A 131 -0.39 19.00 -3.75
CA SER A 131 -0.53 17.73 -3.02
C SER A 131 -1.90 17.10 -3.13
N GLU A 132 -2.85 17.74 -3.80
CA GLU A 132 -4.23 17.28 -3.92
C GLU A 132 -4.82 17.68 -5.27
N GLY A 133 -5.52 16.74 -5.90
CA GLY A 133 -6.19 16.96 -7.17
C GLY A 133 -6.52 15.67 -7.91
N LEU A 134 -7.16 15.83 -9.07
CA LEU A 134 -7.41 14.72 -9.99
C LEU A 134 -6.10 14.26 -10.64
N ILE A 135 -5.90 12.96 -10.76
CA ILE A 135 -4.67 12.42 -11.32
C ILE A 135 -4.77 12.40 -12.85
N GLN A 136 -3.81 13.05 -13.51
CA GLN A 136 -3.58 12.98 -14.95
C GLN A 136 -2.28 12.23 -15.24
N VAL A 137 -2.32 11.35 -16.24
CA VAL A 137 -1.18 10.56 -16.69
C VAL A 137 -0.99 10.73 -18.18
N LYS A 138 0.23 11.05 -18.59
CA LYS A 138 0.69 10.96 -19.98
C LYS A 138 1.44 9.65 -20.15
N LEU A 139 0.83 8.72 -20.89
CA LEU A 139 1.50 7.48 -21.28
C LEU A 139 2.58 7.78 -22.32
N VAL A 140 3.61 6.94 -22.33
CA VAL A 140 4.79 7.09 -23.21
C VAL A 140 4.41 7.19 -24.70
N ASN A 141 3.37 6.47 -25.13
CA ASN A 141 2.93 6.42 -26.53
C ASN A 141 1.74 7.35 -26.84
N HIS A 142 1.32 8.19 -25.89
CA HIS A 142 0.15 9.06 -26.05
C HIS A 142 0.58 10.53 -26.10
N THR A 143 -0.10 11.30 -26.95
CA THR A 143 0.06 12.75 -27.03
C THR A 143 -0.72 13.47 -25.94
N GLU A 144 -1.88 12.92 -25.58
CA GLU A 144 -2.83 13.49 -24.62
C GLU A 144 -2.65 12.89 -23.22
N LYS A 145 -3.08 13.66 -22.20
CA LYS A 145 -3.16 13.19 -20.82
C LYS A 145 -4.52 12.56 -20.57
N LEU A 146 -4.52 11.42 -19.90
CA LEU A 146 -5.74 10.73 -19.48
C LEU A 146 -5.87 10.81 -17.96
N PHE A 147 -7.10 10.87 -17.47
CA PHE A 147 -7.38 10.81 -16.05
C PHE A 147 -7.40 9.35 -15.55
N ILE A 148 -7.21 9.14 -14.24
CA ILE A 148 -7.40 7.82 -13.62
C ILE A 148 -8.89 7.60 -13.31
N CYS A 149 -9.42 6.42 -13.63
CA CYS A 149 -10.79 6.04 -13.28
C CYS A 149 -10.93 5.87 -11.75
N ASN A 150 -12.07 6.23 -11.16
CA ASN A 150 -12.31 5.95 -9.74
C ASN A 150 -12.58 4.46 -9.45
N SER A 151 -12.91 3.67 -10.48
CA SER A 151 -13.21 2.25 -10.34
C SER A 151 -11.95 1.47 -9.99
N GLY A 152 -11.97 0.76 -8.86
CA GLY A 152 -10.82 0.03 -8.32
C GLY A 152 -9.69 0.91 -7.76
N TRP A 153 -9.89 2.22 -7.65
CA TRP A 153 -8.93 3.13 -7.01
C TRP A 153 -8.85 2.84 -5.51
N SER A 154 -7.64 2.53 -5.01
CA SER A 154 -7.40 2.19 -3.60
C SER A 154 -6.19 2.95 -3.03
N MET A 155 -5.90 2.70 -1.74
CA MET A 155 -4.70 3.26 -1.10
C MET A 155 -3.39 2.76 -1.71
N ASN A 156 -3.36 1.56 -2.31
CA ASN A 156 -2.15 1.02 -2.94
C ASN A 156 -1.70 1.94 -4.10
N GLU A 157 -2.61 2.25 -5.02
CA GLU A 157 -2.32 3.14 -6.15
C GLU A 157 -2.07 4.58 -5.67
N ALA A 158 -2.86 5.07 -4.71
CA ALA A 158 -2.72 6.43 -4.18
C ALA A 158 -1.33 6.66 -3.55
N ASN A 159 -0.83 5.69 -2.77
CA ASN A 159 0.51 5.73 -2.20
C ASN A 159 1.59 5.77 -3.29
N VAL A 160 1.44 5.00 -4.38
CA VAL A 160 2.38 5.00 -5.51
C VAL A 160 2.36 6.35 -6.23
N VAL A 161 1.19 6.95 -6.48
CA VAL A 161 1.08 8.27 -7.12
C VAL A 161 1.78 9.34 -6.29
N CYS A 162 1.51 9.40 -4.99
CA CYS A 162 2.15 10.37 -4.11
C CYS A 162 3.68 10.22 -4.08
N ARG A 163 4.20 8.98 -4.04
CA ARG A 163 5.65 8.72 -4.13
C ARG A 163 6.23 9.07 -5.51
N HIS A 164 5.47 8.88 -6.58
CA HIS A 164 5.86 9.31 -7.93
C HIS A 164 6.05 10.84 -7.96
N LEU A 165 5.10 11.58 -7.36
CA LEU A 165 5.11 13.05 -7.25
C LEU A 165 6.11 13.61 -6.22
N GLY A 166 6.82 12.75 -5.48
CA GLY A 166 7.87 13.15 -4.53
C GLY A 166 7.46 13.19 -3.06
N PHE A 167 6.19 12.90 -2.73
CA PHE A 167 5.71 12.80 -1.36
C PHE A 167 6.09 11.45 -0.74
N LYS A 168 7.19 11.45 0.04
CA LYS A 168 7.80 10.22 0.59
C LYS A 168 6.90 9.44 1.56
N ILE A 169 6.04 10.15 2.31
CA ILE A 169 5.12 9.55 3.29
C ILE A 169 3.97 8.79 2.59
N GLY A 170 3.63 9.18 1.35
CA GLY A 170 2.55 8.58 0.56
C GLY A 170 1.25 9.38 0.63
N ALA A 171 0.14 8.70 0.34
CA ALA A 171 -1.19 9.32 0.32
C ALA A 171 -1.79 9.36 1.73
N LYS A 172 -2.44 10.49 2.04
CA LYS A 172 -3.28 10.68 3.23
C LYS A 172 -4.67 10.10 2.99
N TYR A 173 -5.27 10.46 1.85
CA TYR A 173 -6.58 9.98 1.43
C TYR A 173 -6.57 9.67 -0.06
N HIS A 174 -7.41 8.71 -0.44
CA HIS A 174 -7.83 8.51 -1.82
C HIS A 174 -9.28 8.98 -1.89
N THR A 175 -9.52 10.11 -2.54
CA THR A 175 -10.85 10.72 -2.57
C THR A 175 -11.52 10.42 -3.90
N LYS A 176 -12.82 10.17 -3.85
CA LYS A 176 -13.68 10.12 -5.03
C LYS A 176 -14.32 11.49 -5.16
N THR A 177 -13.66 12.43 -5.82
CA THR A 177 -14.20 13.79 -5.94
C THR A 177 -15.40 13.78 -6.89
N SER A 178 -16.51 14.41 -6.48
CA SER A 178 -17.72 14.63 -7.28
C SER A 178 -17.71 15.96 -8.04
N GLU A 179 -16.78 16.86 -7.71
CA GLU A 179 -16.55 18.13 -8.43
C GLU A 179 -15.71 17.87 -9.68
N VAL A 180 -16.36 17.32 -10.71
CA VAL A 180 -15.78 17.13 -12.03
C VAL A 180 -15.71 18.50 -12.71
N ARG A 181 -14.50 19.06 -12.89
CA ARG A 181 -14.31 20.23 -13.76
C ARG A 181 -14.68 19.90 -15.21
N GLU A 182 -15.04 20.90 -16.00
CA GLU A 182 -15.31 20.73 -17.45
C GLU A 182 -14.18 20.02 -18.22
N SER A 183 -12.92 20.19 -17.79
CA SER A 183 -11.74 19.48 -18.33
C SER A 183 -11.83 17.96 -18.22
N ALA A 184 -12.55 17.45 -17.21
CA ALA A 184 -12.74 16.04 -16.96
C ALA A 184 -14.04 15.52 -17.62
N LEU A 185 -15.06 16.38 -17.82
CA LEU A 185 -16.32 16.04 -18.48
C LEU A 185 -16.17 15.72 -19.99
N THR A 186 -15.07 16.16 -20.62
CA THR A 186 -14.83 15.96 -22.06
C THR A 186 -14.01 14.71 -22.38
N SER A 187 -13.44 14.03 -21.38
CA SER A 187 -12.61 12.85 -21.58
C SER A 187 -13.45 11.58 -21.64
N SER A 188 -13.60 11.00 -22.83
CA SER A 188 -14.33 9.74 -23.04
C SER A 188 -13.56 8.49 -22.59
N HIS A 189 -12.32 8.66 -22.11
CA HIS A 189 -11.44 7.57 -21.69
C HIS A 189 -10.77 7.88 -20.34
N CYS A 190 -10.55 6.86 -19.54
CA CYS A 190 -9.77 6.93 -18.31
C CYS A 190 -8.85 5.72 -18.19
N LEU A 191 -7.83 5.82 -17.34
CA LEU A 191 -6.90 4.74 -17.05
C LEU A 191 -7.30 4.05 -15.76
N HIS A 192 -7.56 2.75 -15.84
CA HIS A 192 -7.69 1.90 -14.68
C HIS A 192 -6.28 1.46 -14.23
N ALA A 193 -5.88 1.90 -13.05
CA ALA A 193 -4.58 1.59 -12.47
C ALA A 193 -4.68 0.45 -11.46
N THR A 194 -3.73 -0.49 -11.51
CA THR A 194 -3.60 -1.55 -10.52
C THR A 194 -2.14 -1.69 -10.09
N CYS A 195 -1.89 -1.43 -8.81
CA CYS A 195 -0.59 -1.45 -8.16
C CYS A 195 -0.58 -2.42 -6.97
N ARG A 196 0.60 -2.86 -6.55
CA ARG A 196 0.80 -3.62 -5.29
C ARG A 196 0.98 -2.71 -4.08
N GLY A 197 1.28 -1.43 -4.29
CA GLY A 197 1.45 -0.43 -3.25
C GLY A 197 2.90 -0.21 -2.79
N LEU A 198 3.88 -0.92 -3.38
CA LEU A 198 5.32 -0.76 -3.08
C LEU A 198 6.13 -0.18 -4.26
N GLU A 199 5.47 0.05 -5.39
CA GLU A 199 6.08 0.67 -6.57
C GLU A 199 6.56 2.10 -6.27
N THR A 200 7.62 2.53 -6.94
CA THR A 200 8.24 3.86 -6.79
C THR A 200 7.81 4.82 -7.91
N SER A 201 7.25 4.26 -8.99
CA SER A 201 6.66 4.98 -10.11
C SER A 201 5.34 4.33 -10.56
N LEU A 202 4.34 5.14 -10.89
CA LEU A 202 3.08 4.65 -11.47
C LEU A 202 3.27 3.89 -12.79
N ALA A 203 4.38 4.15 -13.51
CA ALA A 203 4.71 3.43 -14.74
C ALA A 203 4.95 1.92 -14.52
N GLU A 204 5.26 1.50 -13.29
CA GLU A 204 5.43 0.08 -12.94
C GLU A 204 4.09 -0.66 -12.79
N CYS A 205 3.01 0.09 -12.55
CA CYS A 205 1.69 -0.47 -12.37
C CYS A 205 1.05 -0.87 -13.70
N THR A 206 0.05 -1.74 -13.63
CA THR A 206 -0.77 -2.05 -14.81
C THR A 206 -1.71 -0.88 -15.07
N LEU A 207 -1.61 -0.27 -16.24
CA LEU A 207 -2.49 0.82 -16.68
C LEU A 207 -3.28 0.33 -17.90
N ILE A 208 -4.59 0.26 -17.76
CA ILE A 208 -5.51 -0.19 -18.81
C ILE A 208 -6.45 0.95 -19.15
N GLU A 209 -6.46 1.36 -20.41
CA GLU A 209 -7.43 2.33 -20.91
C GLU A 209 -8.83 1.72 -20.94
N LYS A 210 -9.78 2.44 -20.34
CA LYS A 210 -11.20 2.09 -20.32
C LYS A 210 -12.00 3.23 -20.92
N SER A 211 -12.99 2.87 -21.72
CA SER A 211 -13.96 3.80 -22.25
C SER A 211 -14.93 4.22 -21.13
N ASN A 212 -15.02 5.51 -20.84
CA ASN A 212 -15.95 6.10 -19.88
C ASN A 212 -17.33 6.30 -20.54
N ILE A 213 -17.94 5.19 -20.99
CA ILE A 213 -19.20 5.19 -21.76
C ILE A 213 -20.41 5.50 -20.88
N ASN A 214 -20.29 5.25 -19.57
CA ASN A 214 -21.35 5.51 -18.62
C ASN A 214 -21.04 6.82 -17.88
N SER A 215 -21.92 7.81 -18.03
CA SER A 215 -21.92 9.14 -17.40
C SER A 215 -21.91 9.17 -15.85
N LYS A 216 -21.48 8.09 -15.20
CA LYS A 216 -21.35 7.90 -13.75
C LYS A 216 -19.93 7.51 -13.32
N GLU A 217 -19.00 7.20 -14.22
CA GLU A 217 -17.63 6.89 -13.83
C GLU A 217 -16.85 8.20 -13.61
N ASN A 218 -16.70 8.57 -12.34
CA ASN A 218 -15.91 9.74 -11.94
C ASN A 218 -14.41 9.41 -11.99
N PHE A 219 -13.59 10.45 -11.95
CA PHE A 219 -12.14 10.30 -11.90
C PHE A 219 -11.64 10.20 -10.46
N ALA A 220 -10.49 9.54 -10.30
CA ALA A 220 -9.82 9.41 -9.02
C ALA A 220 -9.14 10.72 -8.63
N SER A 221 -9.18 11.03 -7.33
CA SER A 221 -8.43 12.10 -6.70
C SER A 221 -7.51 11.51 -5.61
N VAL A 222 -6.43 12.23 -5.30
CA VAL A 222 -5.51 11.88 -4.23
C VAL A 222 -5.21 13.10 -3.38
N VAL A 223 -4.99 12.89 -2.08
CA VAL A 223 -4.41 13.87 -1.17
C VAL A 223 -3.13 13.27 -0.60
N CYS A 224 -1.98 13.86 -0.91
CA CYS A 224 -0.66 13.44 -0.43
C CYS A 224 -0.31 14.09 0.91
N HIS A 225 0.46 13.38 1.73
CA HIS A 225 1.02 13.95 2.96
C HIS A 225 2.11 14.98 2.64
N LYS A 226 1.89 16.23 3.07
CA LYS A 226 2.87 17.33 2.98
C LYS A 226 3.84 17.36 4.16
N GLU A 227 3.33 17.15 5.37
CA GLU A 227 4.06 17.30 6.62
C GLU A 227 3.70 16.16 7.58
N ASP A 228 4.60 15.95 8.54
CA ASP A 228 4.37 15.07 9.68
C ASP A 228 3.36 15.73 10.63
N LYS A 229 2.43 14.94 11.15
CA LYS A 229 1.51 15.36 12.21
C LYS A 229 1.61 14.42 13.39
N GLU A 230 1.26 14.90 14.57
CA GLU A 230 1.04 13.98 15.69
C GLU A 230 -0.22 13.14 15.42
N CYS A 231 -0.08 11.83 15.62
CA CYS A 231 -1.19 10.91 15.47
C CYS A 231 -2.17 11.08 16.64
N LEU A 232 -3.45 11.05 16.33
CA LEU A 232 -4.50 11.02 17.35
C LEU A 232 -4.49 9.67 18.09
N LEU A 233 -5.10 9.60 19.27
CA LEU A 233 -5.23 8.36 20.04
C LEU A 233 -5.97 7.23 19.29
N THR A 234 -6.79 7.61 18.31
CA THR A 234 -7.54 6.69 17.44
C THR A 234 -6.78 6.33 16.16
N GLU A 235 -5.56 6.83 16.01
CA GLU A 235 -4.69 6.59 14.86
C GLU A 235 -3.50 5.71 15.25
N PHE A 236 -3.07 4.88 14.30
CA PHE A 236 -1.85 4.12 14.34
C PHE A 236 -0.73 4.88 13.61
N ARG A 237 0.46 4.92 14.23
CA ARG A 237 1.66 5.51 13.62
C ARG A 237 2.46 4.44 12.88
N CYS A 238 2.53 4.55 11.56
CA CYS A 238 3.38 3.72 10.71
C CYS A 238 4.87 4.01 10.91
N VAL A 239 5.74 3.11 10.45
CA VAL A 239 7.21 3.26 10.55
C VAL A 239 7.73 4.47 9.77
N ASN A 240 7.04 4.90 8.71
CA ASN A 240 7.35 6.11 7.94
C ASN A 240 6.65 7.37 8.50
N GLU A 241 6.24 7.35 9.78
CA GLU A 241 5.57 8.44 10.50
C GLU A 241 4.17 8.81 9.99
N LYS A 242 3.62 8.06 9.02
CA LYS A 242 2.24 8.22 8.57
C LYS A 242 1.26 7.82 9.68
N CYS A 243 0.27 8.65 9.95
CA CYS A 243 -0.85 8.31 10.83
C CYS A 243 -2.03 7.77 10.00
N ILE A 244 -2.54 6.60 10.36
CA ILE A 244 -3.74 6.00 9.75
C ILE A 244 -4.77 5.66 10.83
N PRO A 245 -6.08 5.64 10.53
CA PRO A 245 -7.08 5.16 11.49
C PRO A 245 -6.77 3.73 11.94
N LEU A 246 -7.00 3.42 13.23
CA LEU A 246 -6.80 2.05 13.75
C LEU A 246 -7.63 1.00 12.97
N THR A 247 -8.78 1.38 12.42
CA THR A 247 -9.64 0.51 11.59
C THR A 247 -9.00 0.10 10.26
N GLU A 248 -8.00 0.84 9.79
CA GLU A 248 -7.25 0.55 8.56
C GLU A 248 -6.02 -0.32 8.81
N THR A 249 -5.74 -0.69 10.07
CA THR A 249 -4.64 -1.61 10.39
C THR A 249 -5.04 -3.07 10.13
N CYS A 250 -4.09 -3.89 9.70
CA CYS A 250 -4.27 -5.34 9.51
C CYS A 250 -5.40 -5.76 8.53
N ASN A 251 -5.83 -4.88 7.62
CA ASN A 251 -6.89 -5.14 6.64
C ASN A 251 -6.40 -5.71 5.29
N GLY A 252 -5.09 -5.93 5.14
CA GLY A 252 -4.48 -6.45 3.91
C GLY A 252 -4.13 -5.38 2.86
N ILE A 253 -4.34 -4.10 3.15
CA ILE A 253 -3.98 -2.95 2.30
C ILE A 253 -2.72 -2.28 2.87
N ASN A 254 -1.87 -1.74 1.99
CA ASN A 254 -0.60 -1.08 2.33
C ASN A 254 -0.70 0.45 2.26
#